data_AF-A0A6I1JZL3-F1
#
_entry.id   AF-A0A6I1JZL3-F1
#
_cell.length_a   1.000
_cell.length_b   1.000
_cell.length_c   1.000
_cell.angle_alpha   90.00
_cell.angle_beta   90.00
_cell.angle_gamma   90.00
#
_symmetry.space_group_name_H-M   'P 1'
#
loop_
_entity.id
_entity.type
_entity.pdbx_description
1 polymer ?
#
loop_
_entity_poly.entity_id
_entity_poly.type
_entity_poly.pdbx_seq_one_letter_code
_entity_poly.pdbx_strand_id
1 'polypeptide(L)'
;MCPDAALDEATYAAARIEKIERDRGLSVAAARAAAARRAGISPGTLEKLNRGRLKAVAMHVYARLRAALINALNEEHQRLANELAIARGSALATDLNALREAEAALAQARAVLKRANA
;
A
#
# COMPACT_ATOMS: atom_id res chain seq x y z
N MET A 1 22.00 6.06 4.05
CA MET A 1 21.08 5.74 2.93
C MET A 1 21.55 6.57 1.75
N CYS A 2 21.91 5.95 0.63
CA CYS A 2 22.29 6.72 -0.56
C CYS A 2 21.08 7.57 -1.01
N PRO A 3 21.28 8.83 -1.45
CA PRO A 3 20.19 9.73 -1.84
C PRO A 3 19.21 9.12 -2.85
N ASP A 4 19.74 8.30 -3.77
CA ASP A 4 18.96 7.66 -4.84
C ASP A 4 18.00 6.60 -4.29
N ALA A 5 18.42 5.82 -3.28
CA ALA A 5 17.57 4.79 -2.69
C ALA A 5 16.33 5.37 -1.98
N ALA A 6 16.47 6.54 -1.33
CA ALA A 6 15.34 7.20 -0.68
C ALA A 6 14.32 7.75 -1.69
N LEU A 7 14.80 8.23 -2.84
CA LEU A 7 13.95 8.70 -3.93
C LEU A 7 13.21 7.55 -4.61
N ASP A 8 13.89 6.42 -4.84
CA ASP A 8 13.29 5.21 -5.41
C ASP A 8 12.20 4.65 -4.51
N GLU A 9 12.47 4.52 -3.20
CA GLU A 9 11.48 4.05 -2.23
C GLU A 9 10.30 5.03 -2.10
N ALA A 10 10.55 6.34 -2.11
CA ALA A 10 9.47 7.34 -2.11
C ALA A 10 8.60 7.27 -3.38
N THR A 11 9.22 7.02 -4.54
CA THR A 11 8.53 6.87 -5.81
C THR A 11 7.67 5.60 -5.81
N TYR A 12 8.23 4.49 -5.33
CA TYR A 12 7.49 3.25 -5.13
C TYR A 12 6.29 3.46 -4.20
N ALA A 13 6.51 4.08 -3.04
CA ALA A 13 5.45 4.35 -2.07
C ALA A 13 4.33 5.22 -2.65
N ALA A 14 4.68 6.31 -3.34
CA ALA A 14 3.71 7.18 -4.02
C ALA A 14 2.86 6.42 -5.04
N ALA A 15 3.49 5.61 -5.90
CA ALA A 15 2.80 4.83 -6.92
C ALA A 15 1.90 3.74 -6.31
N ARG A 16 2.36 3.07 -5.24
CA ARG A 16 1.59 2.02 -4.58
C ARG A 16 0.38 2.55 -3.83
N ILE A 17 0.50 3.66 -3.10
CA ILE A 17 -0.65 4.27 -2.42
C ILE A 17 -1.68 4.73 -3.44
N GLU A 18 -1.27 5.40 -4.55
CA GLU A 18 -2.21 5.78 -5.62
C GLU A 18 -2.88 4.56 -6.25
N LYS A 19 -2.17 3.44 -6.44
CA LYS A 19 -2.77 2.20 -6.94
C LYS A 19 -3.81 1.63 -5.98
N ILE A 20 -3.54 1.57 -4.68
CA ILE A 20 -4.50 1.08 -3.68
C ILE A 20 -5.80 1.87 -3.74
N GLU A 21 -5.71 3.20 -3.88
CA GLU A 21 -6.90 4.06 -4.00
C GLU A 21 -7.66 3.83 -5.32
N ARG A 22 -6.95 3.55 -6.43
CA ARG A 22 -7.58 3.16 -7.70
C ARG A 22 -8.26 1.80 -7.63
N ASP A 23 -7.65 0.83 -6.95
CA ASP A 23 -8.22 -0.50 -6.75
C ASP A 23 -9.53 -0.43 -5.91
N ARG A 24 -9.72 0.66 -5.15
CA ARG A 24 -10.99 0.99 -4.46
C ARG A 24 -12.03 1.67 -5.36
N GLY A 25 -11.76 1.82 -6.66
CA GLY A 25 -12.68 2.36 -7.67
C GLY A 25 -12.56 3.86 -7.94
N LEU A 26 -11.56 4.56 -7.39
CA LEU A 26 -11.37 5.99 -7.65
C LEU A 26 -10.74 6.24 -9.03
N SER A 27 -11.16 7.33 -9.69
CA SER A 27 -10.48 7.84 -10.88
C SER A 27 -9.03 8.22 -10.57
N VAL A 28 -8.15 8.29 -11.57
CA VAL A 28 -6.72 8.62 -11.36
C VAL A 28 -6.54 9.94 -10.59
N ALA A 29 -7.31 10.98 -10.95
CA ALA A 29 -7.23 12.28 -10.28
C ALA A 29 -7.71 12.21 -8.82
N ALA A 30 -8.82 11.51 -8.57
CA ALA A 30 -9.36 11.35 -7.22
C ALA A 30 -8.46 10.47 -6.35
N ALA A 31 -7.93 9.38 -6.90
CA ALA A 31 -6.97 8.49 -6.25
C ALA A 31 -5.69 9.23 -5.85
N ARG A 32 -5.15 10.06 -6.76
CA ARG A 32 -3.98 10.90 -6.46
C ARG A 32 -4.25 11.87 -5.32
N ALA A 33 -5.40 12.55 -5.34
CA ALA A 33 -5.78 13.48 -4.29
C ALA A 33 -5.97 12.78 -2.94
N ALA A 34 -6.60 11.59 -2.93
CA ALA A 34 -6.77 10.77 -1.74
C ALA A 34 -5.43 10.27 -1.19
N ALA A 35 -4.56 9.73 -2.05
CA ALA A 35 -3.22 9.28 -1.69
C ALA A 35 -2.36 10.41 -1.11
N ALA A 36 -2.40 11.60 -1.73
CA ALA A 36 -1.66 12.77 -1.25
C ALA A 36 -2.16 13.24 0.12
N ARG A 37 -3.49 13.26 0.32
CA ARG A 37 -4.12 13.58 1.62
C ARG A 37 -3.70 12.58 2.69
N ARG A 38 -3.74 11.29 2.38
CA ARG A 38 -3.33 10.21 3.30
C ARG A 38 -1.86 10.32 3.70
N ALA A 39 -0.99 10.67 2.76
CA ALA A 39 0.42 10.92 3.02
C ALA A 39 0.71 12.31 3.61
N GLY A 40 -0.26 13.21 3.75
CA GLY A 40 -0.03 14.56 4.25
C GLY A 40 0.94 15.37 3.38
N ILE A 41 0.84 15.22 2.05
CA ILE A 41 1.63 15.97 1.05
C ILE A 41 0.72 16.58 -0.01
N SER A 42 1.27 17.50 -0.83
CA SER A 42 0.49 18.07 -1.92
C SER A 42 0.30 17.05 -3.07
N PRO A 43 -0.85 17.07 -3.79
CA PRO A 43 -1.05 16.25 -4.98
C PRO A 43 0.02 16.48 -6.05
N GLY A 44 0.53 17.71 -6.16
CA GLY A 44 1.61 18.06 -7.09
C GLY A 44 2.95 17.41 -6.72
N THR A 45 3.25 17.25 -5.43
CA THR A 45 4.44 16.50 -4.96
C THR A 45 4.33 15.04 -5.37
N LEU A 46 3.15 14.44 -5.15
CA LEU A 46 2.89 13.04 -5.50
C LEU A 46 2.97 12.81 -7.02
N GLU A 47 2.43 13.74 -7.83
CA GLU A 47 2.54 13.70 -9.29
C GLU A 47 3.98 13.80 -9.78
N LYS A 48 4.79 14.70 -9.19
CA LYS A 48 6.20 14.85 -9.56
C LYS A 48 7.02 13.60 -9.23
N LEU A 49 6.74 12.95 -8.09
CA LEU A 49 7.34 11.65 -7.73
C LEU A 49 6.96 10.59 -8.75
N ASN A 50 5.66 10.40 -9.02
CA ASN A 50 5.19 9.38 -9.97
C ASN A 50 5.73 9.57 -11.40
N ARG A 51 6.06 10.80 -11.79
CA ARG A 51 6.66 11.12 -13.09
C ARG A 51 8.20 11.09 -13.09
N GLY A 52 8.86 10.76 -11.98
CA GLY A 52 10.32 10.77 -11.86
C GLY A 52 10.93 12.16 -12.05
N ARG A 53 10.18 13.24 -11.78
CA ARG A 53 10.62 14.63 -12.03
C ARG A 53 11.33 15.28 -10.84
N LEU A 54 11.40 14.60 -9.70
CA LEU A 54 12.14 15.07 -8.53
C LEU A 54 13.55 14.51 -8.55
N LYS A 55 14.54 15.40 -8.36
CA LYS A 55 15.95 15.01 -8.24
C LYS A 55 16.31 14.49 -6.85
N ALA A 56 15.54 14.87 -5.85
CA ALA A 56 15.69 14.46 -4.47
C ALA A 56 14.34 14.53 -3.75
N VAL A 57 14.19 13.74 -2.70
CA VAL A 57 13.03 13.77 -1.80
C VAL A 57 13.48 14.30 -0.44
N ALA A 58 12.74 15.25 0.11
CA ALA A 58 13.01 15.71 1.47
C ALA A 58 12.70 14.60 2.48
N MET A 59 13.53 14.44 3.52
CA MET A 59 13.39 13.34 4.49
C MET A 59 12.00 13.26 5.14
N HIS A 60 11.37 14.40 5.42
CA HIS A 60 10.02 14.43 5.99
C HIS A 60 8.94 13.94 5.00
N VAL A 61 9.10 14.19 3.70
CA VAL A 61 8.21 13.67 2.65
C VAL A 61 8.37 12.17 2.52
N TYR A 62 9.61 11.69 2.50
CA TYR A 62 9.93 10.26 2.47
C TYR A 62 9.30 9.53 3.68
N ALA A 63 9.52 10.04 4.90
CA ALA A 63 8.98 9.43 6.12
C ALA A 63 7.44 9.36 6.09
N ARG A 64 6.79 10.43 5.62
CA ARG A 64 5.33 10.48 5.46
C ARG A 64 4.80 9.47 4.45
N LEU A 65 5.44 9.36 3.28
CA LEU A 65 5.06 8.40 2.25
C LEU A 65 5.24 6.96 2.73
N ARG A 66 6.35 6.67 3.41
CA ARG A 66 6.62 5.35 3.98
C ARG A 66 5.58 4.96 5.02
N ALA A 67 5.26 5.87 5.95
CA ALA A 67 4.22 5.64 6.95
C ALA A 67 2.83 5.44 6.31
N ALA A 68 2.49 6.26 5.31
CA ALA A 68 1.22 6.13 4.60
C ALA A 68 1.09 4.81 3.83
N LEU A 69 2.18 4.34 3.22
CA LEU A 69 2.21 3.02 2.56
C LEU A 69 2.00 1.89 3.56
N ILE A 70 2.72 1.91 4.69
CA ILE A 70 2.57 0.90 5.75
C ILE A 70 1.13 0.86 6.24
N ASN A 71 0.53 2.02 6.51
CA ASN A 71 -0.86 2.10 6.95
C ASN A 71 -1.84 1.57 5.90
N ALA A 72 -1.64 1.92 4.62
CA ALA A 72 -2.48 1.41 3.53
C ALA A 72 -2.39 -0.11 3.38
N LEU A 73 -1.19 -0.70 3.52
CA LEU A 73 -0.99 -2.14 3.48
C LEU A 73 -1.62 -2.85 4.69
N ASN A 74 -1.56 -2.23 5.88
CA ASN A 74 -2.23 -2.76 7.08
C ASN A 74 -3.75 -2.76 6.94
N GLU A 75 -4.35 -1.71 6.38
CA GLU A 75 -5.77 -1.66 6.06
C GLU A 75 -6.16 -2.76 5.07
N GLU A 76 -5.36 -2.96 4.03
CA GLU A 76 -5.59 -4.00 3.02
C GLU A 76 -5.48 -5.41 3.63
N HIS A 77 -4.48 -5.64 4.48
CA HIS A 77 -4.35 -6.88 5.24
C HIS A 77 -5.57 -7.13 6.14
N GLN A 78 -6.07 -6.09 6.84
CA GLN A 78 -7.25 -6.23 7.69
C GLN A 78 -8.52 -6.54 6.88
N ARG A 79 -8.70 -5.89 5.72
CA ARG A 79 -9.82 -6.18 4.83
C ARG A 79 -9.81 -7.63 4.36
N LEU A 80 -8.67 -8.11 3.85
CA LEU A 80 -8.51 -9.49 3.40
C LEU A 80 -8.70 -10.49 4.54
N ALA A 81 -8.22 -10.16 5.75
CA ALA A 81 -8.43 -10.99 6.94
C ALA A 81 -9.92 -11.11 7.31
N ASN A 82 -10.69 -10.01 7.20
CA ASN A 82 -12.13 -10.02 7.44
C ASN A 82 -12.88 -10.83 6.37
N GLU A 83 -12.53 -10.67 5.09
CA GLU A 83 -13.11 -11.44 3.99
C GLU A 83 -12.90 -12.95 4.19
N LEU A 84 -11.69 -13.34 4.60
CA LEU A 84 -11.36 -14.72 4.93
C LEU A 84 -12.15 -15.24 6.14
N ALA A 85 -12.32 -14.42 7.18
CA ALA A 85 -13.13 -14.79 8.35
C ALA A 85 -14.60 -15.04 7.98
N ILE A 86 -15.19 -14.22 7.10
CA ILE A 86 -16.55 -14.42 6.57
C ILE A 86 -16.62 -15.72 5.77
N ALA A 87 -15.67 -15.96 4.86
CA ALA A 87 -15.63 -17.17 4.04
C ALA A 87 -15.47 -18.46 4.87
N ARG A 88 -14.79 -18.38 6.02
CA ARG A 88 -14.73 -19.47 7.02
C ARG A 88 -16.06 -19.67 7.75
N GLY A 89 -16.79 -18.60 8.06
CA GLY A 89 -18.10 -18.67 8.71
C GLY A 89 -19.19 -19.26 7.81
N SER A 90 -19.08 -19.11 6.49
CA SER A 90 -20.03 -19.61 5.49
C SER A 90 -19.78 -21.06 5.03
N ALA A 91 -18.98 -21.84 5.78
CA ALA A 91 -18.37 -23.12 5.38
C ALA A 91 -19.30 -24.31 5.06
N LEU A 92 -20.58 -24.08 4.78
CA LEU A 92 -21.43 -25.07 4.10
C LEU A 92 -21.34 -24.99 2.56
N ALA A 93 -20.69 -23.96 1.99
CA ALA A 93 -20.66 -23.73 0.53
C ALA A 93 -19.29 -23.36 -0.08
N THR A 94 -18.20 -23.33 0.69
CA THR A 94 -16.93 -22.73 0.23
C THR A 94 -15.96 -23.76 -0.38
N ASP A 95 -15.40 -23.45 -1.56
CA ASP A 95 -14.29 -24.19 -2.19
C ASP A 95 -13.01 -24.10 -1.33
N LEU A 96 -12.56 -25.25 -0.84
CA LEU A 96 -11.38 -25.37 0.03
C LEU A 96 -10.08 -24.90 -0.66
N ASN A 97 -10.00 -24.91 -1.99
CA ASN A 97 -8.81 -24.43 -2.70
C ASN A 97 -8.64 -22.91 -2.60
N ALA A 98 -9.72 -22.17 -2.80
CA ALA A 98 -9.71 -20.71 -2.66
C ALA A 98 -9.32 -20.28 -1.22
N LEU A 99 -9.73 -21.06 -0.21
CA LEU A 99 -9.35 -20.81 1.18
C LEU A 99 -7.84 -20.98 1.40
N ARG A 100 -7.23 -22.03 0.82
CA ARG A 100 -5.78 -22.31 0.95
C ARG A 100 -4.93 -21.22 0.28
N GLU A 101 -5.36 -20.70 -0.86
CA GLU A 101 -4.68 -19.59 -1.54
C GLU A 101 -4.69 -18.31 -0.68
N ALA A 102 -5.83 -17.98 -0.09
CA ALA A 102 -5.96 -16.82 0.78
C ALA A 102 -5.08 -16.94 2.05
N GLU A 103 -5.00 -18.14 2.64
CA GLU A 103 -4.13 -18.42 3.78
C GLU A 103 -2.64 -18.27 3.44
N ALA A 104 -2.22 -18.75 2.27
CA ALA A 104 -0.85 -18.63 1.80
C ALA A 104 -0.45 -17.16 1.58
N ALA A 105 -1.31 -16.36 0.96
CA ALA A 105 -1.09 -14.93 0.78
C ALA A 105 -0.93 -14.20 2.13
N LEU A 106 -1.76 -14.55 3.12
CA LEU A 106 -1.70 -13.94 4.45
C LEU A 106 -0.44 -14.32 5.22
N ALA A 107 0.01 -15.57 5.12
CA ALA A 107 1.27 -16.03 5.71
C ALA A 107 2.48 -15.29 5.11
N GLN A 108 2.50 -15.10 3.79
CA GLN A 108 3.54 -14.34 3.10
C GLN A 108 3.55 -12.87 3.55
N ALA A 109 2.39 -12.22 3.63
CA ALA A 109 2.27 -10.84 4.09
C ALA A 109 2.84 -10.67 5.51
N ARG A 110 2.48 -11.56 6.44
CA ARG A 110 3.02 -11.57 7.81
C ARG A 110 4.54 -11.73 7.86
N ALA A 111 5.09 -12.62 7.04
CA ALA A 111 6.53 -12.86 6.98
C ALA A 111 7.31 -11.65 6.44
N VAL A 112 6.73 -10.88 5.51
CA VAL A 112 7.32 -9.64 5.01
C VAL A 112 7.30 -8.56 6.09
N LEU A 113 6.17 -8.38 6.78
CA LEU A 113 6.05 -7.40 7.87
C LEU A 113 7.01 -7.69 9.03
N LYS A 114 7.18 -8.98 9.40
CA LYS A 114 8.14 -9.37 10.44
C LYS A 114 9.58 -8.99 10.08
N ARG A 115 9.96 -9.17 8.81
CA ARG A 115 11.29 -8.78 8.30
C ARG A 115 11.49 -7.27 8.25
N ALA A 116 10.44 -6.51 7.97
CA ALA A 116 10.52 -5.05 7.91
C ALA A 116 10.65 -4.38 9.29
N ASN A 117 10.24 -5.09 10.36
CA ASN A 117 10.27 -4.61 11.74
C ASN A 117 11.41 -5.21 12.59
N ALA A 118 12.23 -6.09 12.02
CA ALA A 118 13.40 -6.72 12.65
C ALA A 118 14.67 -5.94 12.29
#